data_AF-A0A9E2Z4F5-F1
#
_entry.id   AF-A0A9E2Z4F5-F1
#
_cell.length_a   1.000
_cell.length_b   1.000
_cell.length_c   1.000
_cell.angle_alpha   90.00
_cell.angle_beta   90.00
_cell.angle_gamma   90.00
#
_symmetry.space_group_name_H-M   'P 1'
#
loop_
_entity.id
_entity.type
_entity.pdbx_description
1 polymer ?
#
loop_
_entity_poly.entity_id
_entity_poly.type
_entity_poly.pdbx_seq_one_letter_code
_entity_poly.pdbx_strand_id
1 'polypeptide(L)'
;MLENRNTIFAVILSGLVLIAWQYFYNIPQMERQRAVQAQAELQKKAAPQAGSSSAATTGTPPQAATTPATAPSNSPPVVTGSDVVDRDAAIAASPRVKIETASVIGSISLKGARIDDLSLVKFRETVDPKSPPIVLYSPSGTAEPYYAEFGWVGAAGSTVRLPDQNTMWTQEGSGTLTPTSPVTLKYDNGEGLTFRRTISVDERYLFTIKDEVTNVGNAPVTLYPFALISRHGTPKVSGYYILHEGLIGYLGEQGLQQYTYKKIDDEKNVSFKVTDGWLGITDKYWASALLPDTSAQLQARYSSNLVGAVRTYQTDYLEDAQTIAIGGTGSVNARLFAGAKEASVVGLNFPILGFDGYNRQLSLNHFDLLIDWGWFYFITKPMFLALDFFYRVVGNFGIAILLVTVIVKLLFFPLANKSYASMAKMKSVQPQLQALKERYPDDKVKQQQEMMEIYKKEKINPIAG
;
A
#
# COMPACT_ATOMS: atom_id res chain seq x y z
N MET A 1 32.38 -36.74 8.48
CA MET A 1 32.98 -36.71 7.13
C MET A 1 31.93 -36.54 6.01
N LEU A 2 30.67 -36.98 6.17
CA LEU A 2 29.61 -36.83 5.16
C LEU A 2 28.85 -35.49 5.19
N GLU A 3 28.69 -34.85 6.36
CA GLU A 3 27.92 -33.58 6.48
C GLU A 3 28.60 -32.38 5.80
N ASN A 4 29.90 -32.17 5.98
CA ASN A 4 30.62 -31.05 5.35
C ASN A 4 30.61 -31.10 3.82
N ARG A 5 30.53 -32.31 3.23
CA ARG A 5 30.51 -32.47 1.78
C ARG A 5 29.17 -31.98 1.21
N ASN A 6 28.07 -32.31 1.88
CA ASN A 6 26.74 -31.89 1.47
C ASN A 6 26.53 -30.38 1.65
N THR A 7 27.11 -29.78 2.70
CA THR A 7 27.05 -28.32 2.90
C THR A 7 27.85 -27.56 1.84
N ILE A 8 29.05 -28.03 1.47
CA ILE A 8 29.85 -27.42 0.40
C ILE A 8 29.15 -27.59 -0.96
N PHE A 9 28.56 -28.76 -1.23
CA PHE A 9 27.75 -28.96 -2.44
C PHE A 9 26.53 -28.04 -2.47
N ALA A 10 25.85 -27.82 -1.34
CA ALA A 10 24.70 -26.91 -1.26
C ALA A 10 25.08 -25.46 -1.52
N VAL A 11 26.23 -25.00 -1.02
CA VAL A 11 26.73 -23.63 -1.27
C VAL A 11 27.14 -23.45 -2.74
N ILE A 12 27.83 -24.43 -3.33
CA ILE A 12 28.20 -24.42 -4.75
C ILE A 12 26.95 -24.48 -5.64
N LEU A 13 25.97 -25.33 -5.31
CA LEU A 13 24.70 -25.38 -6.04
C LEU A 13 23.94 -24.06 -5.93
N SER A 14 23.90 -23.44 -4.76
CA SER A 14 23.24 -22.15 -4.55
C SER A 14 23.91 -21.05 -5.36
N GLY A 15 25.25 -21.04 -5.43
CA GLY A 15 26.01 -20.13 -6.29
C GLY A 15 25.73 -20.36 -7.77
N LEU A 16 25.66 -21.62 -8.22
CA LEU A 16 25.33 -21.97 -9.60
C LEU A 16 23.88 -21.61 -9.97
N VAL A 17 22.93 -21.77 -9.05
CA VAL A 17 21.53 -21.37 -9.25
C VAL A 17 21.42 -19.85 -9.38
N LEU A 18 22.15 -19.08 -8.56
CA LEU A 18 22.16 -17.62 -8.67
C LEU A 18 22.80 -17.15 -9.98
N ILE A 19 23.90 -17.76 -10.41
CA ILE A 19 24.55 -17.45 -11.70
C ILE A 19 23.64 -17.85 -12.87
N ALA A 20 23.01 -19.02 -12.81
CA ALA A 20 22.06 -19.46 -13.83
C ALA A 20 20.83 -18.56 -13.88
N TRP A 21 20.28 -18.15 -12.74
CA TRP A 21 19.17 -17.21 -12.69
C TRP A 21 19.57 -15.83 -13.25
N GLN A 22 20.79 -15.38 -12.93
CA GLN A 22 21.31 -14.12 -13.44
C GLN A 22 21.53 -14.17 -14.97
N TYR A 23 22.01 -15.29 -15.50
CA TYR A 23 22.28 -15.48 -16.93
C TYR A 23 21.02 -15.77 -17.76
N PHE A 24 20.12 -16.64 -17.29
CA PHE A 24 18.94 -17.07 -18.04
C PHE A 24 17.70 -16.19 -17.83
N TYR A 25 17.64 -15.40 -16.75
CA TYR A 25 16.48 -14.56 -16.45
C TYR A 25 16.80 -13.08 -16.47
N ASN A 26 17.84 -12.62 -15.76
CA ASN A 26 18.16 -11.19 -15.67
C ASN A 26 18.75 -10.62 -16.98
N ILE A 27 19.70 -11.31 -17.62
CA ILE A 27 20.30 -10.83 -18.87
C ILE A 27 19.26 -10.70 -19.99
N PRO A 28 18.40 -11.70 -20.28
CA PRO A 28 17.35 -11.56 -21.30
C PRO A 28 16.31 -10.49 -20.97
N GLN A 29 16.00 -10.26 -19.69
CA GLN A 29 15.11 -9.14 -19.30
C GLN A 29 15.77 -7.77 -19.49
N MET A 30 17.06 -7.62 -19.17
CA MET A 30 17.81 -6.39 -19.48
C MET A 30 17.92 -6.15 -20.98
N GLU A 31 18.13 -7.19 -21.79
CA GLU A 31 18.19 -7.07 -23.25
C GLU A 31 16.83 -6.68 -23.83
N ARG A 32 15.71 -7.25 -23.35
CA ARG A 32 14.37 -6.80 -23.73
C ARG A 32 14.10 -5.36 -23.31
N GLN A 33 14.52 -4.95 -22.11
CA GLN A 33 14.38 -3.55 -21.66
C GLN A 33 15.21 -2.58 -22.51
N ARG A 34 16.45 -2.93 -22.85
CA ARG A 34 17.30 -2.13 -23.75
C ARG A 34 16.74 -2.08 -25.18
N ALA A 35 16.19 -3.18 -25.68
CA ALA A 35 15.55 -3.23 -27.00
C ALA A 35 14.27 -2.36 -27.05
N VAL A 36 13.46 -2.37 -25.99
CA VAL A 36 12.28 -1.50 -25.86
C VAL A 36 12.67 -0.03 -25.75
N GLN A 37 13.74 0.30 -25.01
CA GLN A 37 14.26 1.66 -24.93
C GLN A 37 14.84 2.14 -26.27
N ALA A 38 15.56 1.29 -26.99
CA ALA A 38 16.08 1.61 -28.32
C ALA A 38 14.96 1.76 -29.37
N GLN A 39 13.90 0.96 -29.30
CA GLN A 39 12.71 1.12 -30.15
C GLN A 39 11.93 2.40 -29.82
N ALA A 40 11.84 2.79 -28.55
CA ALA A 40 11.21 4.05 -28.13
C ALA A 40 12.00 5.29 -28.61
N GLU A 41 13.33 5.22 -28.69
CA GLU A 41 14.15 6.28 -29.27
C GLU A 41 14.03 6.37 -30.81
N LEU A 42 13.88 5.23 -31.50
CA LEU A 42 13.67 5.18 -32.95
C LEU A 42 12.26 5.66 -33.35
N GLN A 43 11.23 5.38 -32.56
CA GLN A 43 9.86 5.87 -32.81
C GLN A 43 9.71 7.39 -32.57
N LYS A 44 10.53 7.99 -31.69
CA LYS A 44 10.58 9.46 -31.54
C LYS A 44 11.25 10.18 -32.73
N LYS A 45 11.99 9.47 -33.59
CA LYS A 45 12.71 10.04 -34.74
C LYS A 45 12.01 9.87 -36.09
N ALA A 46 10.91 9.12 -36.16
CA ALA A 46 10.18 8.88 -37.41
C ALA A 46 8.67 9.13 -37.22
N ALA A 47 8.25 10.39 -37.34
CA ALA A 47 6.85 10.72 -37.58
C ALA A 47 6.76 11.69 -38.76
N PRO A 48 5.94 11.37 -39.77
CA PRO A 48 5.13 12.39 -40.43
C PRO A 48 3.62 12.07 -40.37
N GLN A 49 2.85 13.17 -40.39
CA GLN A 49 1.39 13.28 -40.35
C GLN A 49 0.66 12.65 -41.55
N ALA A 50 -0.53 12.10 -41.28
CA ALA A 50 -1.77 12.08 -42.09
C ALA A 50 -2.72 11.09 -41.36
N GLY A 51 -4.05 11.18 -41.32
CA GLY A 51 -5.07 11.85 -42.10
C GLY A 51 -6.37 11.05 -41.86
N SER A 52 -7.49 11.74 -41.76
CA SER A 52 -8.84 11.25 -41.48
C SER A 52 -9.38 10.15 -42.43
N SER A 53 -10.17 9.21 -41.91
CA SER A 53 -11.44 8.79 -42.57
C SER A 53 -12.33 7.91 -41.69
N SER A 54 -13.62 8.27 -41.71
CA SER A 54 -14.81 7.55 -41.22
C SER A 54 -15.02 6.19 -41.91
N ALA A 55 -15.55 5.21 -41.16
CA ALA A 55 -16.47 4.21 -41.68
C ALA A 55 -17.33 3.62 -40.55
N ALA A 56 -18.64 3.65 -40.75
CA ALA A 56 -19.65 3.05 -39.89
C ALA A 56 -19.84 1.57 -40.24
N THR A 57 -20.07 0.72 -39.24
CA THR A 57 -20.74 -0.58 -39.42
C THR A 57 -21.70 -0.90 -38.27
N THR A 58 -22.90 -1.24 -38.73
CA THR A 58 -24.09 -1.83 -38.13
C THR A 58 -23.87 -2.98 -37.13
N GLY A 59 -24.49 -2.83 -35.95
CA GLY A 59 -25.56 -3.70 -35.43
C GLY A 59 -25.31 -5.21 -35.26
N THR A 60 -25.17 -5.64 -34.00
CA THR A 60 -25.67 -6.95 -33.51
C THR A 60 -25.98 -6.81 -32.01
N PRO A 61 -27.13 -7.29 -31.49
CA PRO A 61 -27.53 -7.07 -30.10
C PRO A 61 -26.91 -8.11 -29.15
N PRO A 62 -26.42 -7.75 -27.96
CA PRO A 62 -26.14 -8.74 -26.94
C PRO A 62 -27.32 -8.86 -25.96
N GLN A 63 -27.99 -9.99 -26.10
CA GLN A 63 -28.36 -10.94 -25.05
C GLN A 63 -28.11 -10.47 -23.60
N ALA A 64 -29.18 -10.42 -22.81
CA ALA A 64 -29.17 -10.12 -21.39
C ALA A 64 -28.34 -11.14 -20.61
N ALA A 65 -27.13 -10.74 -20.21
CA ALA A 65 -26.37 -11.37 -19.15
C ALA A 65 -26.69 -10.63 -17.84
N THR A 66 -27.22 -11.37 -16.86
CA THR A 66 -27.37 -10.92 -15.48
C THR A 66 -25.99 -10.60 -14.92
N THR A 67 -25.58 -9.34 -15.04
CA THR A 67 -24.30 -8.85 -14.52
C THR A 67 -24.52 -8.49 -13.05
N PRO A 68 -23.72 -9.00 -12.10
CA PRO A 68 -23.80 -8.54 -10.71
C PRO A 68 -23.57 -7.03 -10.63
N ALA A 69 -24.23 -6.36 -9.68
CA ALA A 69 -23.86 -4.98 -9.33
C ALA A 69 -22.37 -4.95 -8.95
N THR A 70 -21.63 -3.96 -9.43
CA THR A 70 -20.22 -3.75 -9.09
C THR A 70 -20.05 -2.32 -8.63
N ALA A 71 -19.10 -2.06 -7.73
CA ALA A 71 -18.74 -0.70 -7.37
C ALA A 71 -18.26 0.06 -8.63
N PRO A 72 -18.49 1.39 -8.70
CA PRO A 72 -18.18 2.17 -9.88
C PRO A 72 -16.72 1.98 -10.30
N SER A 73 -16.50 1.78 -11.60
CA SER A 73 -15.18 1.95 -12.20
C SER A 73 -15.10 3.41 -12.63
N ASN A 74 -14.75 4.30 -11.70
CA ASN A 74 -14.76 5.73 -11.97
C ASN A 74 -13.68 6.08 -12.98
N SER A 75 -14.11 6.29 -14.22
CA SER A 75 -13.36 7.01 -15.23
C SER A 75 -13.98 8.41 -15.32
N PRO A 76 -13.45 9.42 -14.60
CA PRO A 76 -13.79 10.80 -14.94
C PRO A 76 -13.48 11.05 -16.43
N PRO A 77 -14.20 11.99 -17.09
CA PRO A 77 -14.00 12.26 -18.52
C PRO A 77 -12.53 12.54 -18.84
N VAL A 78 -12.13 12.12 -20.03
CA VAL A 78 -10.77 12.22 -20.59
C VAL A 78 -10.25 13.64 -20.45
N VAL A 79 -9.19 13.83 -19.65
CA VAL A 79 -8.39 15.06 -19.65
C VAL A 79 -7.29 14.86 -20.69
N THR A 80 -7.53 15.31 -21.93
CA THR A 80 -6.42 15.52 -22.88
C THR A 80 -5.47 16.56 -22.30
N GLY A 81 -4.16 16.45 -22.54
CA GLY A 81 -3.09 17.21 -21.85
C GLY A 81 -3.16 18.76 -21.88
N SER A 82 -4.23 19.35 -22.42
CA SER A 82 -4.61 20.75 -22.36
C SER A 82 -5.54 21.14 -21.19
N ASP A 83 -6.14 20.16 -20.48
CA ASP A 83 -7.16 20.41 -19.43
C ASP A 83 -6.70 20.03 -18.00
N VAL A 84 -5.43 19.69 -17.82
CA VAL A 84 -4.85 19.44 -16.48
C VAL A 84 -4.74 20.78 -15.75
N VAL A 85 -5.47 20.92 -14.65
CA VAL A 85 -5.46 22.13 -13.82
C VAL A 85 -4.54 21.96 -12.60
N ASP A 86 -4.00 23.07 -12.11
CA ASP A 86 -3.31 23.08 -10.82
C ASP A 86 -4.26 22.68 -9.69
N ARG A 87 -3.70 22.12 -8.61
CA ARG A 87 -4.45 21.65 -7.45
C ARG A 87 -5.30 22.76 -6.82
N ASP A 88 -4.76 23.96 -6.67
CA ASP A 88 -5.50 25.08 -6.08
C ASP A 88 -6.66 25.52 -6.96
N ALA A 89 -6.47 25.49 -8.29
CA ALA A 89 -7.53 25.77 -9.26
C ALA A 89 -8.63 24.69 -9.22
N ALA A 90 -8.26 23.41 -9.09
CA ALA A 90 -9.21 22.31 -8.95
C ALA A 90 -10.04 22.41 -7.66
N ILE A 91 -9.41 22.81 -6.55
CA ILE A 91 -10.08 23.05 -5.26
C ILE A 91 -11.06 24.24 -5.39
N ALA A 92 -10.68 25.30 -6.10
CA ALA A 92 -11.55 26.47 -6.29
C ALA A 92 -12.77 26.21 -7.20
N ALA A 93 -12.78 25.12 -7.97
CA ALA A 93 -13.79 24.85 -9.01
C ALA A 93 -15.13 24.30 -8.48
N SER A 94 -15.20 23.84 -7.23
CA SER A 94 -16.44 23.36 -6.61
C SER A 94 -16.62 23.92 -5.19
N PRO A 95 -17.86 24.02 -4.68
CA PRO A 95 -18.11 24.26 -3.27
C PRO A 95 -17.56 23.11 -2.41
N ARG A 96 -17.00 23.42 -1.24
CA ARG A 96 -16.29 22.42 -0.40
C ARG A 96 -16.52 22.68 1.08
N VAL A 97 -16.40 21.62 1.87
CA VAL A 97 -16.34 21.70 3.34
C VAL A 97 -14.89 21.56 3.78
N LYS A 98 -14.39 22.48 4.59
CA LYS A 98 -13.02 22.42 5.10
C LYS A 98 -12.83 21.27 6.10
N ILE A 99 -11.62 20.74 6.17
CA ILE A 99 -11.15 19.78 7.16
C ILE A 99 -9.99 20.44 7.93
N GLU A 100 -10.12 20.49 9.25
CA GLU A 100 -9.10 21.06 10.14
C GLU A 100 -8.84 20.13 11.33
N THR A 101 -7.68 19.47 11.32
CA THR A 101 -7.16 18.69 12.45
C THR A 101 -5.68 19.01 12.70
N ALA A 102 -5.13 18.51 13.81
CA ALA A 102 -3.71 18.66 14.12
C ALA A 102 -2.79 17.83 13.21
N SER A 103 -3.32 16.86 12.48
CA SER A 103 -2.54 15.90 11.68
C SER A 103 -2.87 15.99 10.18
N VAL A 104 -4.08 16.45 9.83
CA VAL A 104 -4.59 16.52 8.46
C VAL A 104 -5.34 17.83 8.27
N ILE A 105 -5.06 18.50 7.15
CA ILE A 105 -5.87 19.62 6.66
C ILE A 105 -6.33 19.32 5.23
N GLY A 106 -7.41 19.97 4.82
CA GLY A 106 -7.88 19.87 3.45
C GLY A 106 -9.36 20.18 3.34
N SER A 107 -10.07 19.43 2.50
CA SER A 107 -11.48 19.69 2.22
C SER A 107 -12.19 18.53 1.52
N ILE A 108 -13.51 18.50 1.69
CA ILE A 108 -14.44 17.56 1.05
C ILE A 108 -15.16 18.31 -0.07
N SER A 109 -15.08 17.81 -1.30
CA SER A 109 -15.84 18.37 -2.42
C SER A 109 -17.33 18.11 -2.23
N LEU A 110 -18.17 19.15 -2.28
CA LEU A 110 -19.63 18.98 -2.29
C LEU A 110 -20.13 18.40 -3.62
N LYS A 111 -19.35 18.57 -4.70
CA LYS A 111 -19.56 17.81 -5.94
C LYS A 111 -19.03 16.38 -5.75
N GLY A 112 -19.92 15.40 -5.80
CA GLY A 112 -19.64 13.98 -5.60
C GLY A 112 -19.42 13.54 -4.15
N ALA A 113 -19.46 14.45 -3.17
CA ALA A 113 -19.15 14.18 -1.75
C ALA A 113 -17.82 13.43 -1.55
N ARG A 114 -16.78 13.84 -2.29
CA ARG A 114 -15.47 13.17 -2.35
C ARG A 114 -14.51 13.71 -1.30
N ILE A 115 -13.71 12.81 -0.73
CA ILE A 115 -12.52 13.17 0.04
C ILE A 115 -11.33 13.12 -0.92
N ASP A 116 -10.99 14.27 -1.49
CA ASP A 116 -10.05 14.40 -2.61
C ASP A 116 -9.00 15.52 -2.43
N ASP A 117 -8.97 16.19 -1.28
CA ASP A 117 -7.97 17.19 -0.91
C ASP A 117 -7.55 16.96 0.54
N LEU A 118 -6.36 16.38 0.74
CA LEU A 118 -5.79 16.13 2.07
C LEU A 118 -4.28 16.37 2.05
N SER A 119 -3.78 17.07 3.07
CA SER A 119 -2.36 17.28 3.33
C SER A 119 -2.00 16.90 4.77
N LEU A 120 -0.86 16.25 4.96
CA LEU A 120 -0.38 15.74 6.24
C LEU A 120 0.55 16.77 6.90
N VAL A 121 -0.01 17.63 7.76
CA VAL A 121 0.69 18.84 8.26
C VAL A 121 1.89 18.58 9.16
N LYS A 122 2.02 17.35 9.69
CA LYS A 122 3.16 16.93 10.50
C LYS A 122 4.39 16.57 9.66
N PHE A 123 4.22 16.41 8.34
CA PHE A 123 5.28 15.96 7.43
C PHE A 123 5.48 16.96 6.31
N ARG A 124 6.72 17.08 5.84
CA ARG A 124 7.11 18.03 4.80
C ARG A 124 7.84 17.31 3.67
N GLU A 125 7.78 17.88 2.46
CA GLU A 125 8.47 17.34 1.28
C GLU A 125 9.99 17.28 1.46
N THR A 126 10.55 18.26 2.19
CA THR A 126 11.98 18.34 2.49
C THR A 126 12.22 18.59 3.98
N VAL A 127 13.49 18.54 4.39
CA VAL A 127 13.90 18.83 5.78
C VAL A 127 13.81 20.31 6.16
N ASP A 128 13.57 21.21 5.19
CA ASP A 128 13.37 22.63 5.46
C ASP A 128 12.07 22.84 6.25
N PRO A 129 12.10 23.49 7.43
CA PRO A 129 10.88 23.80 8.21
C PRO A 129 9.82 24.61 7.46
N LYS A 130 10.18 25.31 6.38
CA LYS A 130 9.26 26.08 5.52
C LYS A 130 8.74 25.29 4.32
N SER A 131 9.24 24.09 4.09
CA SER A 131 8.77 23.21 3.02
C SER A 131 7.28 22.94 3.17
N PRO A 132 6.52 22.86 2.05
CA PRO A 132 5.10 22.56 2.11
C PRO A 132 4.83 21.20 2.77
N PRO A 133 3.63 21.02 3.35
CA PRO A 133 3.24 19.74 3.90
C PRO A 133 3.11 18.69 2.81
N ILE A 134 3.23 17.41 3.18
CA ILE A 134 3.02 16.31 2.23
C ILE A 134 1.55 16.31 1.78
N VAL A 135 1.32 16.49 0.49
CA VAL A 135 0.01 16.30 -0.13
C VAL A 135 -0.25 14.81 -0.30
N LEU A 136 -1.31 14.30 0.32
CA LEU A 136 -1.74 12.91 0.16
C LEU A 136 -2.78 12.79 -0.96
N TYR A 137 -3.81 13.63 -0.94
CA TYR A 137 -4.90 13.60 -1.93
C TYR A 137 -4.94 14.88 -2.76
N SER A 138 -5.28 14.67 -4.03
CA SER A 138 -5.42 15.71 -5.05
C SER A 138 -6.70 15.51 -5.87
N PRO A 139 -7.46 16.58 -6.14
CA PRO A 139 -8.76 16.46 -6.81
C PRO A 139 -8.68 15.91 -8.24
N SER A 140 -9.83 15.43 -8.73
CA SER A 140 -10.00 15.13 -10.15
C SER A 140 -9.72 16.36 -11.02
N GLY A 141 -9.12 16.16 -12.19
CA GLY A 141 -8.68 17.24 -13.10
C GLY A 141 -7.25 17.72 -12.86
N THR A 142 -6.62 17.35 -11.73
CA THR A 142 -5.19 17.56 -11.52
C THR A 142 -4.34 16.57 -12.31
N ALA A 143 -3.00 16.68 -12.24
CA ALA A 143 -2.08 15.82 -12.99
C ALA A 143 -2.09 14.36 -12.52
N GLU A 144 -2.10 14.15 -11.19
CA GLU A 144 -2.13 12.83 -10.55
C GLU A 144 -3.24 12.78 -9.48
N PRO A 145 -4.54 12.76 -9.87
CA PRO A 145 -5.64 12.68 -8.92
C PRO A 145 -5.53 11.48 -8.01
N TYR A 146 -5.81 11.69 -6.72
CA TYR A 146 -5.83 10.63 -5.72
C TYR A 146 -6.89 10.96 -4.68
N TYR A 147 -7.91 10.13 -4.58
CA TYR A 147 -9.12 10.42 -3.79
C TYR A 147 -9.85 9.16 -3.34
N ALA A 148 -10.76 9.35 -2.38
CA ALA A 148 -11.70 8.31 -1.93
C ALA A 148 -13.16 8.71 -2.16
N GLU A 149 -13.99 7.72 -2.46
CA GLU A 149 -15.43 7.86 -2.64
C GLU A 149 -16.19 6.75 -1.91
N PHE A 150 -17.42 7.07 -1.55
CA PHE A 150 -18.35 6.19 -0.86
C PHE A 150 -19.71 6.38 -1.53
N GLY A 151 -20.61 5.40 -1.38
CA GLY A 151 -21.99 5.59 -1.78
C GLY A 151 -22.73 4.28 -1.99
N TRP A 152 -23.70 4.33 -2.90
CA TRP A 152 -24.61 3.24 -3.19
C TRP A 152 -24.65 2.98 -4.70
N VAL A 153 -24.69 1.71 -5.09
CA VAL A 153 -25.05 1.30 -6.44
C VAL A 153 -26.38 0.58 -6.42
N GLY A 154 -27.17 0.75 -7.48
CA GLY A 154 -28.45 0.08 -7.63
C GLY A 154 -28.27 -1.38 -8.06
N ALA A 155 -29.29 -2.20 -7.83
CA ALA A 155 -29.38 -3.51 -8.48
C ALA A 155 -29.28 -3.38 -10.01
N ALA A 156 -28.76 -4.42 -10.67
CA ALA A 156 -28.62 -4.43 -12.12
C ALA A 156 -29.97 -4.15 -12.82
N GLY A 157 -29.97 -3.20 -13.75
CA GLY A 157 -31.19 -2.75 -14.44
C GLY A 157 -32.06 -1.76 -13.66
N SER A 158 -31.66 -1.36 -12.45
CA SER A 158 -32.34 -0.27 -11.72
C SER A 158 -32.22 1.05 -12.48
N THR A 159 -33.32 1.77 -12.58
CA THR A 159 -33.39 3.12 -13.15
C THR A 159 -33.44 4.22 -12.09
N VAL A 160 -33.38 3.85 -10.80
CA VAL A 160 -33.40 4.78 -9.68
C VAL A 160 -32.20 5.71 -9.76
N ARG A 161 -32.43 7.02 -9.64
CA ARG A 161 -31.36 8.01 -9.61
C ARG A 161 -30.60 7.94 -8.29
N LEU A 162 -29.32 7.60 -8.36
CA LEU A 162 -28.42 7.54 -7.21
C LEU A 162 -27.37 8.66 -7.26
N PRO A 163 -26.78 9.05 -6.11
CA PRO A 163 -25.64 9.94 -6.09
C PRO A 163 -24.49 9.37 -6.92
N ASP A 164 -23.89 10.22 -7.74
CA ASP A 164 -22.72 9.93 -8.56
C ASP A 164 -21.63 11.00 -8.38
N GLN A 165 -20.54 10.88 -9.14
CA GLN A 165 -19.43 11.82 -9.12
C GLN A 165 -19.77 13.28 -9.48
N ASN A 166 -20.90 13.52 -10.14
CA ASN A 166 -21.35 14.85 -10.54
C ASN A 166 -22.43 15.43 -9.63
N THR A 167 -22.96 14.62 -8.72
CA THR A 167 -24.04 14.99 -7.82
C THR A 167 -23.61 16.12 -6.89
N MET A 168 -24.40 17.19 -6.84
CA MET A 168 -24.13 18.31 -5.93
C MET A 168 -24.82 18.05 -4.59
N TRP A 169 -24.02 17.86 -3.55
CA TRP A 169 -24.49 17.70 -2.18
C TRP A 169 -24.60 19.06 -1.50
N THR A 170 -25.48 19.15 -0.51
CA THR A 170 -25.59 20.31 0.37
C THR A 170 -25.15 19.92 1.78
N GLN A 171 -24.32 20.75 2.42
CA GLN A 171 -24.04 20.60 3.84
C GLN A 171 -25.31 20.96 4.64
N GLU A 172 -25.69 20.11 5.59
CA GLU A 172 -26.66 20.47 6.60
C GLU A 172 -25.99 21.29 7.71
N GLY A 173 -26.54 22.46 7.99
CA GLY A 173 -25.92 23.42 8.91
C GLY A 173 -24.72 24.13 8.25
N SER A 174 -23.75 24.50 9.08
CA SER A 174 -22.52 25.18 8.65
C SER A 174 -21.36 24.77 9.54
N GLY A 175 -20.13 24.99 9.08
CA GLY A 175 -18.93 24.73 9.85
C GLY A 175 -17.94 23.82 9.14
N THR A 176 -16.80 23.64 9.80
CA THR A 176 -15.65 22.87 9.33
C THR A 176 -15.66 21.49 9.98
N LEU A 177 -15.20 20.47 9.27
CA LEU A 177 -14.96 19.15 9.84
C LEU A 177 -13.74 19.19 10.77
N THR A 178 -13.93 18.93 12.06
CA THR A 178 -12.88 18.84 13.08
C THR A 178 -13.05 17.56 13.90
N PRO A 179 -12.08 17.17 14.76
CA PRO A 179 -12.20 15.98 15.59
C PRO A 179 -13.42 15.94 16.51
N THR A 180 -14.00 17.10 16.84
CA THR A 180 -15.16 17.24 17.71
C THR A 180 -16.43 17.69 16.98
N SER A 181 -16.33 18.00 15.68
CA SER A 181 -17.43 18.57 14.89
C SER A 181 -17.61 17.78 13.58
N PRO A 182 -18.43 16.71 13.58
CA PRO A 182 -18.76 15.99 12.36
C PRO A 182 -19.60 16.86 11.41
N VAL A 183 -19.58 16.52 10.12
CA VAL A 183 -20.33 17.21 9.07
C VAL A 183 -21.31 16.25 8.42
N THR A 184 -22.56 16.70 8.22
CA THR A 184 -23.57 15.96 7.47
C THR A 184 -23.81 16.62 6.12
N LEU A 185 -23.70 15.82 5.06
CA LEU A 185 -24.06 16.17 3.70
C LEU A 185 -25.41 15.52 3.35
N LYS A 186 -26.24 16.22 2.59
CA LYS A 186 -27.54 15.74 2.12
C LYS A 186 -27.66 15.86 0.62
N TYR A 187 -28.31 14.88 0.01
CA TYR A 187 -28.80 14.92 -1.35
C TYR A 187 -30.19 14.29 -1.43
N ASP A 188 -31.11 14.94 -2.12
CA ASP A 188 -32.43 14.40 -2.45
C ASP A 188 -32.45 14.12 -3.95
N ASN A 189 -32.76 12.88 -4.34
CA ASN A 189 -32.76 12.51 -5.74
C ASN A 189 -33.99 12.99 -6.51
N GLY A 190 -35.01 13.52 -5.82
CA GLY A 190 -36.29 13.96 -6.39
C GLY A 190 -37.25 12.81 -6.73
N GLU A 191 -36.88 11.57 -6.44
CA GLU A 191 -37.65 10.35 -6.72
C GLU A 191 -38.09 9.65 -5.41
N GLY A 192 -38.07 10.38 -4.29
CA GLY A 192 -38.44 9.87 -2.98
C GLY A 192 -37.30 9.17 -2.22
N LEU A 193 -36.05 9.28 -2.66
CA LEU A 193 -34.89 8.87 -1.85
C LEU A 193 -34.10 10.09 -1.37
N THR A 194 -33.87 10.15 -0.07
CA THR A 194 -32.96 11.12 0.53
C THR A 194 -31.71 10.41 1.05
N PHE A 195 -30.55 10.86 0.60
CA PHE A 195 -29.25 10.39 1.02
C PHE A 195 -28.64 11.37 2.03
N ARG A 196 -28.13 10.84 3.13
CA ARG A 196 -27.39 11.59 4.15
C ARG A 196 -26.05 10.93 4.37
N ARG A 197 -24.98 11.71 4.32
CA ARG A 197 -23.61 11.27 4.60
C ARG A 197 -23.08 12.05 5.79
N THR A 198 -22.87 11.39 6.92
CA THR A 198 -22.23 12.00 8.09
C THR A 198 -20.77 11.58 8.12
N ILE A 199 -19.87 12.56 8.11
CA ILE A 199 -18.42 12.37 8.08
C ILE A 199 -17.86 12.89 9.40
N SER A 200 -17.12 12.05 10.10
CA SER A 200 -16.28 12.43 11.23
C SER A 200 -14.82 12.11 10.91
N VAL A 201 -13.91 12.79 11.59
CA VAL A 201 -12.45 12.56 11.53
C VAL A 201 -11.92 12.51 12.95
N ASP A 202 -10.89 11.71 13.23
CA ASP A 202 -10.22 11.74 14.53
C ASP A 202 -9.04 12.74 14.56
N GLU A 203 -8.32 12.80 15.68
CA GLU A 203 -7.15 13.68 15.81
C GLU A 203 -5.94 13.25 14.94
N ARG A 204 -6.02 12.07 14.33
CA ARG A 204 -4.96 11.41 13.57
C ARG A 204 -5.36 11.34 12.10
N TYR A 205 -5.71 10.17 11.57
CA TYR A 205 -5.87 9.93 10.13
C TYR A 205 -7.10 9.09 9.77
N LEU A 206 -8.04 8.88 10.70
CA LEU A 206 -9.20 8.03 10.50
C LEU A 206 -10.45 8.87 10.25
N PHE A 207 -11.06 8.68 9.08
CA PHE A 207 -12.38 9.18 8.75
C PHE A 207 -13.41 8.07 8.97
N THR A 208 -14.54 8.42 9.58
CA THR A 208 -15.72 7.54 9.66
C THR A 208 -16.84 8.17 8.86
N ILE A 209 -17.44 7.38 7.97
CA ILE A 209 -18.47 7.80 7.03
C ILE A 209 -19.70 6.94 7.33
N LYS A 210 -20.75 7.58 7.85
CA LYS A 210 -22.07 6.97 8.01
C LYS A 210 -22.95 7.43 6.86
N ASP A 211 -23.28 6.51 5.96
CA ASP A 211 -24.19 6.76 4.85
C ASP A 211 -25.57 6.20 5.18
N GLU A 212 -26.59 7.02 4.97
CA GLU A 212 -27.99 6.69 5.19
C GLU A 212 -28.81 7.04 3.95
N VAL A 213 -29.81 6.21 3.68
CA VAL A 213 -30.75 6.39 2.58
C VAL A 213 -32.16 6.13 3.08
N THR A 214 -32.97 7.17 3.11
CA THR A 214 -34.38 7.08 3.48
C THR A 214 -35.24 6.99 2.23
N ASN A 215 -36.16 6.03 2.21
CA ASN A 215 -37.09 5.81 1.10
C ASN A 215 -38.50 6.27 1.48
N VAL A 216 -38.95 7.38 0.92
CA VAL A 216 -40.33 7.88 0.98
C VAL A 216 -41.04 7.77 -0.36
N GLY A 217 -40.47 6.98 -1.29
CA GLY A 217 -41.04 6.71 -2.60
C GLY A 217 -42.22 5.73 -2.55
N ASN A 218 -42.53 5.13 -3.71
CA ASN A 218 -43.69 4.26 -3.89
C ASN A 218 -43.35 2.76 -4.05
N ALA A 219 -42.07 2.40 -4.00
CA ALA A 219 -41.59 1.02 -4.11
C ALA A 219 -40.35 0.80 -3.23
N PRO A 220 -40.11 -0.42 -2.72
CA PRO A 220 -38.84 -0.74 -2.09
C PRO A 220 -37.68 -0.61 -3.11
N VAL A 221 -36.51 -0.21 -2.63
CA VAL A 221 -35.30 -0.08 -3.46
C VAL A 221 -34.18 -0.95 -2.90
N THR A 222 -33.55 -1.74 -3.75
CA THR A 222 -32.39 -2.57 -3.39
C THR A 222 -31.11 -1.88 -3.82
N LEU A 223 -30.26 -1.56 -2.85
CA LEU A 223 -28.98 -0.86 -3.03
C LEU A 223 -27.83 -1.67 -2.45
N TYR A 224 -26.63 -1.45 -2.97
CA TYR A 224 -25.40 -2.06 -2.49
C TYR A 224 -24.44 -0.94 -2.06
N PRO A 225 -24.02 -0.90 -0.79
CA PRO A 225 -22.97 0.01 -0.35
C PRO A 225 -21.65 -0.25 -1.09
N PHE A 226 -20.93 0.81 -1.42
CA PHE A 226 -19.56 0.71 -1.91
C PHE A 226 -18.64 1.75 -1.28
N ALA A 227 -17.35 1.44 -1.28
CA ALA A 227 -16.30 2.42 -1.11
C ALA A 227 -15.16 2.13 -2.09
N LEU A 228 -14.49 3.18 -2.56
CA LEU A 228 -13.34 3.08 -3.44
C LEU A 228 -12.27 4.12 -3.10
N ILE A 229 -11.03 3.77 -3.42
CA ILE A 229 -9.90 4.70 -3.51
C ILE A 229 -9.39 4.60 -4.95
N SER A 230 -9.28 5.74 -5.64
CA SER A 230 -8.75 5.82 -7.00
C SER A 230 -7.51 6.68 -7.05
N ARG A 231 -6.46 6.17 -7.68
CA ARG A 231 -5.20 6.87 -7.94
C ARG A 231 -4.90 6.90 -9.43
N HIS A 232 -4.59 8.08 -9.94
CA HIS A 232 -4.29 8.34 -11.33
C HIS A 232 -2.81 8.67 -11.49
N GLY A 233 -2.19 8.11 -12.52
CA GLY A 233 -0.74 8.12 -12.69
C GLY A 233 -0.07 6.99 -11.90
N THR A 234 1.02 6.45 -12.46
CA THR A 234 1.88 5.52 -11.74
C THR A 234 2.87 6.34 -10.90
N PRO A 235 2.81 6.27 -9.56
CA PRO A 235 3.68 7.08 -8.72
C PRO A 235 5.13 6.62 -8.85
N LYS A 236 6.05 7.54 -8.52
CA LYS A 236 7.47 7.20 -8.41
C LYS A 236 7.68 6.31 -7.19
N VAL A 237 7.89 5.02 -7.44
CA VAL A 237 8.26 4.03 -6.42
C VAL A 237 9.74 4.10 -6.11
N SER A 238 10.11 3.80 -4.87
CA SER A 238 11.50 3.72 -4.42
C SER A 238 12.24 2.50 -4.99
N GLY A 239 11.49 1.45 -5.37
CA GLY A 239 12.03 0.24 -5.99
C GLY A 239 12.82 -0.68 -5.03
N TYR A 240 12.63 -0.52 -3.72
CA TYR A 240 13.29 -1.37 -2.73
C TYR A 240 12.61 -2.74 -2.64
N TYR A 241 13.40 -3.82 -2.69
CA TYR A 241 12.86 -5.19 -2.58
C TYR A 241 12.31 -5.53 -1.17
N ILE A 242 12.64 -4.72 -0.17
CA ILE A 242 12.26 -4.94 1.25
C ILE A 242 10.96 -4.23 1.65
N LEU A 243 10.33 -3.50 0.74
CA LEU A 243 9.16 -2.67 1.02
C LEU A 243 8.19 -2.75 -0.13
N HIS A 244 6.95 -3.10 0.17
CA HIS A 244 5.86 -3.04 -0.79
C HIS A 244 5.36 -1.61 -1.02
N GLU A 245 5.22 -1.23 -2.29
CA GLU A 245 4.54 -0.01 -2.78
C GLU A 245 3.55 -0.42 -3.88
N GLY A 246 2.28 -0.06 -3.73
CA GLY A 246 1.20 -0.53 -4.60
C GLY A 246 -0.11 -0.80 -3.85
N LEU A 247 -0.94 -1.68 -4.42
CA LEU A 247 -2.20 -2.09 -3.82
C LEU A 247 -1.93 -3.13 -2.73
N ILE A 248 -2.59 -3.00 -1.59
CA ILE A 248 -2.35 -3.81 -0.40
C ILE A 248 -3.64 -4.04 0.38
N GLY A 249 -3.78 -5.19 1.02
CA GLY A 249 -4.88 -5.45 1.94
C GLY A 249 -4.66 -6.72 2.74
N TYR A 250 -5.39 -6.88 3.83
CA TYR A 250 -5.55 -8.16 4.50
C TYR A 250 -6.99 -8.61 4.29
N LEU A 251 -7.19 -9.67 3.51
CA LEU A 251 -8.51 -10.04 2.97
C LEU A 251 -9.05 -11.30 3.66
N GLY A 252 -9.45 -11.17 4.92
CA GLY A 252 -10.01 -12.27 5.72
C GLY A 252 -9.06 -13.47 5.78
N GLU A 253 -9.59 -14.66 5.50
CA GLU A 253 -8.80 -15.91 5.48
C GLU A 253 -7.75 -15.96 4.35
N GLN A 254 -7.87 -15.12 3.33
CA GLN A 254 -6.88 -15.05 2.25
C GLN A 254 -5.60 -14.32 2.67
N GLY A 255 -5.59 -13.73 3.87
CA GLY A 255 -4.43 -13.10 4.47
C GLY A 255 -3.95 -11.86 3.72
N LEU A 256 -2.66 -11.56 3.87
CA LEU A 256 -2.02 -10.40 3.27
C LEU A 256 -1.93 -10.53 1.74
N GLN A 257 -2.51 -9.59 1.03
CA GLN A 257 -2.50 -9.45 -0.42
C GLN A 257 -1.70 -8.22 -0.82
N GLN A 258 -0.73 -8.40 -1.71
CA GLN A 258 0.16 -7.33 -2.19
C GLN A 258 0.29 -7.40 -3.71
N TYR A 259 -0.07 -6.31 -4.37
CA TYR A 259 0.01 -6.16 -5.83
C TYR A 259 0.78 -4.89 -6.16
N THR A 260 1.95 -5.06 -6.79
CA THR A 260 2.70 -3.92 -7.32
C THR A 260 1.92 -3.30 -8.48
N TYR A 261 2.19 -2.03 -8.79
CA TYR A 261 1.55 -1.34 -9.93
C TYR A 261 1.71 -2.12 -11.24
N LYS A 262 2.89 -2.68 -11.49
CA LYS A 262 3.14 -3.53 -12.66
C LYS A 262 2.30 -4.81 -12.64
N LYS A 263 2.22 -5.49 -11.50
CA LYS A 263 1.47 -6.75 -11.39
C LYS A 263 -0.02 -6.54 -11.67
N ILE A 264 -0.62 -5.49 -11.09
CA ILE A 264 -2.04 -5.19 -11.37
C ILE A 264 -2.25 -4.67 -12.80
N ASP A 265 -1.25 -4.02 -13.41
CA ASP A 265 -1.30 -3.67 -14.83
C ASP A 265 -1.35 -4.90 -15.74
N ASP A 266 -0.67 -5.99 -15.37
CA ASP A 266 -0.72 -7.24 -16.11
C ASP A 266 -2.05 -7.98 -15.88
N GLU A 267 -2.53 -8.03 -14.64
CA GLU A 267 -3.74 -8.76 -14.26
C GLU A 267 -5.05 -8.01 -14.58
N LYS A 268 -5.00 -6.67 -14.71
CA LYS A 268 -6.11 -5.73 -14.93
C LYS A 268 -7.14 -5.65 -13.81
N ASN A 269 -7.57 -6.78 -13.29
CA ASN A 269 -8.60 -6.87 -12.26
C ASN A 269 -8.43 -8.16 -11.46
N VAL A 270 -8.43 -8.02 -10.14
CA VAL A 270 -8.41 -9.13 -9.19
C VAL A 270 -9.53 -8.90 -8.19
N SER A 271 -10.39 -9.90 -8.03
CA SER A 271 -11.56 -9.81 -7.16
C SER A 271 -11.52 -10.88 -6.08
N PHE A 272 -12.04 -10.53 -4.90
CA PHE A 272 -12.04 -11.35 -3.70
C PHE A 272 -13.42 -11.28 -3.05
N LYS A 273 -13.90 -12.42 -2.53
CA LYS A 273 -15.11 -12.48 -1.70
C LYS A 273 -14.68 -12.83 -0.30
N VAL A 274 -14.77 -11.87 0.62
CA VAL A 274 -14.18 -11.99 1.96
C VAL A 274 -15.03 -11.31 3.01
N THR A 275 -14.80 -11.67 4.26
CA THR A 275 -15.27 -10.97 5.47
C THR A 275 -14.03 -10.60 6.28
N ASP A 276 -14.15 -9.64 7.21
CA ASP A 276 -13.07 -9.27 8.12
C ASP A 276 -11.77 -8.89 7.39
N GLY A 277 -11.90 -7.97 6.45
CA GLY A 277 -10.78 -7.52 5.62
C GLY A 277 -10.74 -6.03 5.38
N TRP A 278 -9.56 -5.54 4.98
CA TRP A 278 -9.31 -4.17 4.57
C TRP A 278 -8.43 -4.15 3.33
N LEU A 279 -8.50 -3.06 2.57
CA LEU A 279 -7.75 -2.90 1.33
C LEU A 279 -7.49 -1.45 0.97
N GLY A 280 -6.41 -1.19 0.26
CA GLY A 280 -5.84 0.14 0.13
C GLY A 280 -4.72 0.25 -0.89
N ILE A 281 -4.10 1.42 -0.92
CA ILE A 281 -2.89 1.75 -1.67
C ILE A 281 -1.85 2.27 -0.68
N THR A 282 -0.65 1.69 -0.71
CA THR A 282 0.46 2.05 0.17
C THR A 282 1.64 2.58 -0.62
N ASP A 283 2.24 3.64 -0.10
CA ASP A 283 3.50 4.22 -0.52
C ASP A 283 4.54 3.94 0.58
N LYS A 284 5.77 4.46 0.42
CA LYS A 284 6.83 4.26 1.41
C LYS A 284 6.43 4.63 2.84
N TYR A 285 5.89 5.83 3.04
CA TYR A 285 5.57 6.39 4.36
C TYR A 285 4.07 6.62 4.59
N TRP A 286 3.28 6.64 3.51
CA TRP A 286 1.87 7.02 3.53
C TRP A 286 1.02 5.86 3.03
N ALA A 287 -0.26 5.85 3.39
CA ALA A 287 -1.21 4.94 2.80
C ALA A 287 -2.63 5.52 2.84
N SER A 288 -3.46 4.98 1.96
CA SER A 288 -4.90 5.07 2.05
C SER A 288 -5.49 3.67 2.11
N ALA A 289 -6.39 3.40 3.06
CA ALA A 289 -7.02 2.10 3.22
C ALA A 289 -8.50 2.24 3.60
N LEU A 290 -9.33 1.44 2.94
CA LEU A 290 -10.74 1.24 3.24
C LEU A 290 -10.84 0.19 4.36
N LEU A 291 -11.56 0.55 5.42
CA LEU A 291 -11.71 -0.23 6.65
C LEU A 291 -13.20 -0.49 6.92
N PRO A 292 -13.87 -1.37 6.15
CA PRO A 292 -15.28 -1.71 6.38
C PRO A 292 -15.50 -2.32 7.77
N ASP A 293 -16.76 -2.52 8.15
CA ASP A 293 -17.07 -3.28 9.36
C ASP A 293 -16.58 -4.73 9.24
N THR A 294 -16.00 -5.25 10.32
CA THR A 294 -15.32 -6.56 10.32
C THR A 294 -16.26 -7.72 10.05
N SER A 295 -17.56 -7.56 10.32
CA SER A 295 -18.60 -8.53 9.98
C SER A 295 -19.19 -8.37 8.57
N ALA A 296 -18.81 -7.34 7.81
CA ALA A 296 -19.37 -7.07 6.49
C ALA A 296 -18.87 -8.10 5.46
N GLN A 297 -19.79 -8.59 4.63
CA GLN A 297 -19.45 -9.39 3.46
C GLN A 297 -19.03 -8.47 2.32
N LEU A 298 -17.84 -8.71 1.76
CA LEU A 298 -17.20 -7.84 0.80
C LEU A 298 -16.94 -8.56 -0.51
N GLN A 299 -17.38 -7.96 -1.60
CA GLN A 299 -16.81 -8.19 -2.93
C GLN A 299 -15.71 -7.14 -3.14
N ALA A 300 -14.51 -7.46 -2.65
CA ALA A 300 -13.34 -6.60 -2.70
C ALA A 300 -12.61 -6.74 -4.04
N ARG A 301 -12.00 -5.67 -4.53
CA ARG A 301 -11.37 -5.64 -5.85
C ARG A 301 -10.14 -4.73 -5.89
N TYR A 302 -9.15 -5.19 -6.64
CA TYR A 302 -8.05 -4.39 -7.18
C TYR A 302 -8.22 -4.28 -8.68
N SER A 303 -8.00 -3.10 -9.25
CA SER A 303 -8.03 -2.93 -10.70
C SER A 303 -7.04 -1.89 -11.21
N SER A 304 -6.66 -2.07 -12.47
CA SER A 304 -5.88 -1.13 -13.26
C SER A 304 -6.54 -0.90 -14.60
N ASN A 305 -6.77 0.37 -14.92
CA ASN A 305 -7.42 0.80 -16.16
C ASN A 305 -6.63 1.93 -16.84
N LEU A 306 -6.98 2.23 -18.09
CA LEU A 306 -6.52 3.44 -18.77
C LEU A 306 -7.69 4.41 -18.86
N VAL A 307 -7.49 5.63 -18.37
CA VAL A 307 -8.40 6.75 -18.61
C VAL A 307 -7.67 7.70 -19.56
N GLY A 308 -8.03 7.61 -20.85
CA GLY A 308 -7.23 8.22 -21.92
C GLY A 308 -5.83 7.59 -21.98
N ALA A 309 -4.80 8.42 -21.79
CA ALA A 309 -3.40 7.98 -21.76
C ALA A 309 -2.86 7.77 -20.33
N VAL A 310 -3.66 8.05 -19.30
CA VAL A 310 -3.23 7.99 -17.90
C VAL A 310 -3.64 6.65 -17.30
N ARG A 311 -2.68 5.98 -16.67
CA ARG A 311 -2.94 4.75 -15.92
C ARG A 311 -3.70 5.08 -14.64
N THR A 312 -4.74 4.33 -14.33
CA THR A 312 -5.50 4.49 -13.09
C THR A 312 -5.51 3.17 -12.33
N TYR A 313 -5.36 3.27 -11.01
CA TYR A 313 -5.36 2.15 -10.08
C TYR A 313 -6.49 2.37 -9.09
N GLN A 314 -7.31 1.36 -8.89
CA GLN A 314 -8.44 1.42 -7.97
C GLN A 314 -8.41 0.23 -7.03
N THR A 315 -8.72 0.51 -5.76
CA THR A 315 -9.05 -0.49 -4.75
C THR A 315 -10.45 -0.16 -4.25
N ASP A 316 -11.34 -1.14 -4.26
CA ASP A 316 -12.75 -0.93 -3.96
C ASP A 316 -13.39 -2.16 -3.36
N TYR A 317 -14.49 -1.97 -2.63
CA TYR A 317 -15.35 -3.06 -2.21
C TYR A 317 -16.81 -2.73 -2.49
N LEU A 318 -17.60 -3.80 -2.65
CA LEU A 318 -19.06 -3.76 -2.64
C LEU A 318 -19.58 -4.65 -1.50
N GLU A 319 -20.50 -4.14 -0.70
CA GLU A 319 -21.17 -4.91 0.36
C GLU A 319 -22.43 -5.61 -0.16
N ASP A 320 -23.02 -6.47 0.67
CA ASP A 320 -24.29 -7.14 0.39
C ASP A 320 -25.44 -6.15 0.17
N ALA A 321 -26.46 -6.64 -0.55
CA ALA A 321 -27.63 -5.84 -0.89
C ALA A 321 -28.44 -5.46 0.37
N GLN A 322 -28.82 -4.19 0.46
CA GLN A 322 -29.81 -3.68 1.40
C GLN A 322 -31.10 -3.33 0.65
N THR A 323 -32.20 -4.00 0.97
CA THR A 323 -33.53 -3.63 0.46
C THR A 323 -34.21 -2.67 1.43
N ILE A 324 -34.38 -1.43 0.98
CA ILE A 324 -34.96 -0.35 1.77
C ILE A 324 -36.45 -0.26 1.44
N ALA A 325 -37.27 -0.72 2.38
CA ALA A 325 -38.73 -0.66 2.28
C ALA A 325 -39.23 0.79 2.21
N ILE A 326 -40.46 0.97 1.73
CA ILE A 326 -41.16 2.26 1.75
C ILE A 326 -41.31 2.72 3.21
N GLY A 327 -40.96 3.97 3.50
CA GLY A 327 -40.87 4.54 4.85
C GLY A 327 -39.62 4.09 5.63
N GLY A 328 -38.80 3.20 5.06
CA GLY A 328 -37.61 2.65 5.70
C GLY A 328 -36.37 3.53 5.51
N THR A 329 -35.33 3.23 6.29
CA THR A 329 -33.99 3.81 6.15
C THR A 329 -32.95 2.70 6.14
N GLY A 330 -32.09 2.67 5.12
CA GLY A 330 -30.87 1.87 5.07
C GLY A 330 -29.69 2.67 5.63
N SER A 331 -28.74 1.99 6.26
CA SER A 331 -27.54 2.61 6.82
C SER A 331 -26.34 1.70 6.64
N VAL A 332 -25.18 2.30 6.39
CA VAL A 332 -23.89 1.63 6.34
C VAL A 332 -22.82 2.51 6.98
N ASN A 333 -21.85 1.90 7.65
CA ASN A 333 -20.67 2.58 8.15
C ASN A 333 -19.45 2.14 7.35
N ALA A 334 -18.73 3.10 6.78
CA ALA A 334 -17.42 2.90 6.19
C ALA A 334 -16.38 3.68 6.99
N ARG A 335 -15.14 3.20 6.99
CA ARG A 335 -14.00 3.95 7.52
C ARG A 335 -12.91 4.04 6.47
N LEU A 336 -12.18 5.15 6.51
CA LEU A 336 -11.04 5.43 5.66
C LEU A 336 -9.87 5.85 6.52
N PHE A 337 -8.78 5.09 6.45
CA PHE A 337 -7.48 5.56 6.87
C PHE A 337 -6.82 6.31 5.72
N ALA A 338 -6.40 7.55 5.92
CA ALA A 338 -5.67 8.33 4.93
C ALA A 338 -4.58 9.16 5.61
N GLY A 339 -3.37 8.61 5.72
CA GLY A 339 -2.30 9.28 6.44
C GLY A 339 -0.97 8.53 6.53
N ALA A 340 -0.17 8.94 7.52
CA ALA A 340 1.17 8.40 7.73
C ALA A 340 1.14 7.06 8.46
N LYS A 341 2.01 6.13 8.02
CA LYS A 341 2.13 4.77 8.56
C LYS A 341 2.94 4.74 9.86
N GLU A 342 2.45 5.43 10.86
CA GLU A 342 3.05 5.47 12.19
C GLU A 342 2.67 4.20 12.99
N ALA A 343 3.64 3.52 13.61
CA ALA A 343 3.41 2.28 14.33
C ALA A 343 2.42 2.42 15.51
N SER A 344 2.44 3.56 16.20
CA SER A 344 1.48 3.89 17.26
C SER A 344 0.07 4.17 16.74
N VAL A 345 -0.05 4.52 15.45
CA VAL A 345 -1.32 4.85 14.82
C VAL A 345 -1.98 3.63 14.22
N VAL A 346 -1.26 2.90 13.37
CA VAL A 346 -1.73 1.65 12.79
C VAL A 346 -1.95 0.60 13.90
N GLY A 347 -1.07 0.58 14.89
CA GLY A 347 -1.00 -0.46 15.92
C GLY A 347 0.07 -1.47 15.53
N LEU A 348 1.00 -1.75 16.43
CA LEU A 348 2.08 -2.71 16.22
C LEU A 348 1.80 -3.92 17.10
N ASN A 349 1.54 -5.08 16.48
CA ASN A 349 1.30 -6.31 17.21
C ASN A 349 2.60 -7.14 17.31
N PHE A 350 3.07 -7.39 18.53
CA PHE A 350 4.18 -8.30 18.86
C PHE A 350 3.88 -9.00 20.20
N PRO A 351 4.30 -10.27 20.43
CA PRO A 351 3.69 -11.14 21.46
C PRO A 351 3.56 -10.57 22.89
N ILE A 352 4.47 -9.71 23.33
CA ILE A 352 4.51 -9.17 24.70
C ILE A 352 4.48 -7.62 24.70
N LEU A 353 4.80 -6.98 23.58
CA LEU A 353 5.00 -5.54 23.46
C LEU A 353 4.32 -5.03 22.20
N GLY A 354 3.81 -3.81 22.20
CA GLY A 354 3.16 -3.27 21.02
C GLY A 354 2.44 -1.96 21.26
N PHE A 355 1.77 -1.51 20.21
CA PHE A 355 0.84 -0.40 20.28
C PHE A 355 -0.52 -0.90 19.86
N ASP A 356 -1.56 -0.54 20.62
CA ASP A 356 -2.92 -0.95 20.26
C ASP A 356 -3.32 -0.35 18.91
N GLY A 357 -3.11 0.97 18.76
CA GLY A 357 -3.44 1.72 17.53
C GLY A 357 -4.86 1.44 17.03
N TYR A 358 -5.12 1.73 15.76
CA TYR A 358 -6.40 1.39 15.14
C TYR A 358 -6.62 -0.11 15.05
N ASN A 359 -5.56 -0.90 14.87
CA ASN A 359 -5.65 -2.35 14.75
C ASN A 359 -6.42 -2.98 15.92
N ARG A 360 -6.06 -2.66 17.17
CA ARG A 360 -6.82 -3.16 18.33
C ARG A 360 -8.03 -2.32 18.70
N GLN A 361 -7.96 -0.99 18.55
CA GLN A 361 -9.08 -0.11 18.91
C GLN A 361 -10.36 -0.40 18.11
N LEU A 362 -10.21 -0.80 16.86
CA LEU A 362 -11.31 -1.12 15.95
C LEU A 362 -11.42 -2.63 15.68
N SER A 363 -10.65 -3.46 16.39
CA SER A 363 -10.61 -4.92 16.19
C SER A 363 -10.35 -5.33 14.74
N LEU A 364 -9.47 -4.62 14.04
CA LEU A 364 -9.15 -4.89 12.63
C LEU A 364 -8.27 -6.13 12.49
N ASN A 365 -8.44 -6.82 11.37
CA ASN A 365 -7.65 -7.99 11.02
C ASN A 365 -6.26 -7.60 10.50
N HIS A 366 -5.25 -7.72 11.36
CA HIS A 366 -3.84 -7.52 10.99
C HIS A 366 -3.54 -6.21 10.24
N PHE A 367 -4.21 -5.13 10.62
CA PHE A 367 -3.96 -3.79 10.09
C PHE A 367 -2.52 -3.33 10.38
N ASP A 368 -1.85 -3.89 11.39
CA ASP A 368 -0.42 -3.68 11.67
C ASP A 368 0.51 -4.03 10.49
N LEU A 369 0.04 -4.86 9.55
CA LEU A 369 0.74 -5.23 8.31
C LEU A 369 0.63 -4.19 7.19
N LEU A 370 -0.07 -3.07 7.42
CA LEU A 370 0.01 -1.90 6.54
C LEU A 370 1.45 -1.33 6.50
N ILE A 371 2.18 -1.49 7.62
CA ILE A 371 3.63 -1.27 7.68
C ILE A 371 4.32 -2.58 7.28
N ASP A 372 5.13 -2.53 6.23
CA ASP A 372 5.93 -3.67 5.82
C ASP A 372 7.16 -3.81 6.74
N TRP A 373 7.15 -4.84 7.58
CA TRP A 373 8.24 -5.16 8.50
C TRP A 373 9.30 -6.08 7.88
N GLY A 374 9.09 -6.51 6.63
CA GLY A 374 9.93 -7.45 5.91
C GLY A 374 9.91 -8.87 6.49
N TRP A 375 10.65 -9.77 5.84
CA TRP A 375 10.79 -11.17 6.23
C TRP A 375 11.31 -11.35 7.66
N PHE A 376 12.19 -10.45 8.11
CA PHE A 376 12.79 -10.48 9.44
C PHE A 376 11.98 -9.68 10.47
N TYR A 377 10.64 -9.69 10.37
CA TYR A 377 9.75 -8.93 11.27
C TYR A 377 10.00 -9.22 12.76
N PHE A 378 10.42 -10.44 13.08
CA PHE A 378 10.76 -10.86 14.44
C PHE A 378 12.02 -10.19 15.00
N ILE A 379 12.84 -9.58 14.15
CA ILE A 379 13.98 -8.72 14.53
C ILE A 379 13.58 -7.25 14.41
N THR A 380 12.96 -6.85 13.28
CA THR A 380 12.70 -5.44 12.99
C THR A 380 11.67 -4.83 13.95
N LYS A 381 10.59 -5.55 14.32
CA LYS A 381 9.60 -5.07 15.30
C LYS A 381 10.23 -4.83 16.69
N PRO A 382 10.96 -5.79 17.33
CA PRO A 382 11.63 -5.53 18.59
C PRO A 382 12.68 -4.42 18.53
N MET A 383 13.46 -4.36 17.46
CA MET A 383 14.46 -3.29 17.26
C MET A 383 13.80 -1.92 17.18
N PHE A 384 12.68 -1.81 16.46
CA PHE A 384 11.89 -0.59 16.41
C PHE A 384 11.32 -0.22 17.78
N LEU A 385 10.74 -1.18 18.51
CA LEU A 385 10.20 -0.93 19.86
C LEU A 385 11.28 -0.44 20.83
N ALA A 386 12.48 -1.03 20.78
CA ALA A 386 13.62 -0.56 21.57
C ALA A 386 14.03 0.86 21.16
N LEU A 387 14.10 1.14 19.86
CA LEU A 387 14.45 2.47 19.35
C LEU A 387 13.43 3.53 19.76
N ASP A 388 12.13 3.24 19.61
CA ASP A 388 11.04 4.12 20.01
C ASP A 388 11.04 4.38 21.52
N PHE A 389 11.28 3.33 22.33
CA PHE A 389 11.44 3.47 23.77
C PHE A 389 12.57 4.46 24.13
N PHE A 390 13.77 4.27 23.58
CA PHE A 390 14.88 5.19 23.85
C PHE A 390 14.63 6.58 23.30
N TYR A 391 14.01 6.71 22.13
CA TYR A 391 13.63 8.00 21.57
C TYR A 391 12.67 8.76 22.50
N ARG A 392 11.67 8.10 23.08
CA ARG A 392 10.75 8.73 24.04
C ARG A 392 11.44 9.19 25.33
N VAL A 393 12.51 8.52 25.74
CA VAL A 393 13.29 8.88 26.93
C VAL A 393 14.23 10.06 26.64
N VAL A 394 14.93 10.05 25.52
CA VAL A 394 16.01 11.03 25.21
C VAL A 394 15.58 12.16 24.27
N GLY A 395 14.49 12.00 23.53
CA GLY A 395 13.98 12.96 22.53
C GLY A 395 14.82 13.08 21.25
N ASN A 396 15.82 12.21 21.03
CA ASN A 396 16.73 12.30 19.89
C ASN A 396 17.03 10.92 19.26
N PHE A 397 16.71 10.76 17.98
CA PHE A 397 16.91 9.49 17.27
C PHE A 397 18.38 9.08 17.16
N GLY A 398 19.31 10.02 16.99
CA GLY A 398 20.75 9.70 16.91
C GLY A 398 21.26 9.09 18.21
N ILE A 399 20.89 9.67 19.35
CA ILE A 399 21.25 9.13 20.67
C ILE A 399 20.55 7.79 20.92
N ALA A 400 19.27 7.67 20.55
CA ALA A 400 18.53 6.41 20.68
C ALA A 400 19.20 5.27 19.88
N ILE A 401 19.64 5.53 18.64
CA ILE A 401 20.37 4.55 17.82
C ILE A 401 21.68 4.14 18.50
N LEU A 402 22.43 5.09 19.06
CA LEU A 402 23.68 4.78 19.77
C LEU A 402 23.42 3.87 20.99
N LEU A 403 22.39 4.16 21.78
CA LEU A 403 22.00 3.36 22.94
C LEU A 403 21.60 1.94 22.53
N VAL A 404 20.74 1.81 21.53
CA VAL A 404 20.35 0.50 20.98
C VAL A 404 21.57 -0.26 20.50
N THR A 405 22.49 0.40 19.78
CA THR A 405 23.71 -0.23 19.26
C THR A 405 24.60 -0.77 20.37
N VAL A 406 24.77 -0.01 21.47
CA VAL A 406 25.54 -0.44 22.64
C VAL A 406 24.91 -1.67 23.28
N ILE A 407 23.58 -1.66 23.49
CA ILE A 407 22.85 -2.79 24.10
C ILE A 407 22.97 -4.05 23.24
N VAL A 408 22.78 -3.93 21.93
CA VAL A 408 22.93 -5.05 21.00
C VAL A 408 24.36 -5.59 21.08
N LYS A 409 25.39 -4.72 21.05
CA LYS A 409 26.79 -5.15 21.20
C LYS A 409 27.06 -5.84 22.53
N LEU A 410 26.49 -5.37 23.64
CA LEU A 410 26.63 -6.00 24.95
C LEU A 410 25.97 -7.38 24.99
N LEU A 411 24.77 -7.51 24.41
CA LEU A 411 24.07 -8.79 24.32
C LEU A 411 24.86 -9.81 23.50
N PHE A 412 25.43 -9.38 22.37
CA PHE A 412 26.27 -10.23 21.52
C PHE A 412 27.74 -10.31 21.98
N PHE A 413 28.14 -9.61 23.04
CA PHE A 413 29.54 -9.58 23.50
C PHE A 413 30.10 -10.97 23.83
N PRO A 414 29.39 -11.88 24.53
CA PRO A 414 29.91 -13.22 24.79
C PRO A 414 30.18 -14.01 23.51
N LEU A 415 29.33 -13.84 22.50
CA LEU A 415 29.48 -14.48 21.20
C LEU A 415 30.66 -13.86 20.43
N ALA A 416 30.73 -12.53 20.38
CA ALA A 416 31.82 -11.80 19.75
C ALA A 416 33.17 -12.15 20.38
N ASN A 417 33.25 -12.23 21.71
CA ASN A 417 34.46 -12.63 22.42
C ASN A 417 34.91 -14.06 22.06
N LYS A 418 33.96 -15.00 21.91
CA LYS A 418 34.27 -16.36 21.42
C LYS A 418 34.79 -16.36 19.98
N SER A 419 34.20 -15.55 19.11
CA SER A 419 34.67 -15.35 17.73
C SER A 419 36.10 -14.79 17.70
N TYR A 420 36.39 -13.75 18.47
CA TYR A 420 37.74 -13.19 18.62
C TYR A 420 38.76 -14.21 19.14
N ALA A 421 38.38 -15.01 20.13
CA ALA A 421 39.24 -16.10 20.61
C ALA A 421 39.54 -17.14 19.52
N SER A 422 38.55 -17.50 18.69
CA SER A 422 38.73 -18.40 17.55
C SER A 422 39.68 -17.80 16.50
N MET A 423 39.51 -16.52 16.17
CA MET A 423 40.38 -15.80 15.23
C MET A 423 41.82 -15.67 15.75
N ALA A 424 42.01 -15.39 17.04
CA ALA A 424 43.34 -15.32 17.66
C ALA A 424 44.08 -16.67 17.54
N LYS A 425 43.37 -17.78 17.81
CA LYS A 425 43.92 -19.14 17.59
C LYS A 425 44.18 -19.44 16.12
N MET A 426 43.32 -18.99 15.21
CA MET A 426 43.55 -19.14 13.78
C MET A 426 44.84 -18.41 13.34
N LYS A 427 45.08 -17.22 13.89
CA LYS A 427 46.32 -16.46 13.65
C LYS A 427 47.54 -17.18 14.22
N SER A 428 47.44 -17.83 15.38
CA SER A 428 48.57 -18.57 15.97
C SER A 428 48.95 -19.82 15.19
N VAL A 429 48.01 -20.46 14.46
CA VAL A 429 48.31 -21.65 13.64
C VAL A 429 48.78 -21.31 12.21
N GLN A 430 48.71 -20.04 11.77
CA GLN A 430 49.17 -19.65 10.42
C GLN A 430 50.59 -20.12 10.06
N PRO A 431 51.60 -20.04 10.96
CA PRO A 431 52.94 -20.54 10.66
C PRO A 431 52.97 -22.05 10.42
N GLN A 432 52.18 -22.82 11.18
CA GLN A 432 52.08 -24.27 11.02
C GLN A 432 51.41 -24.64 9.68
N LEU A 433 50.42 -23.85 9.26
CA LEU A 433 49.77 -24.01 7.95
C LEU A 433 50.71 -23.66 6.80
N GLN A 434 51.61 -22.69 6.96
CA GLN A 434 52.66 -22.39 5.97
C GLN A 434 53.67 -23.52 5.87
N ALA A 435 54.17 -24.01 7.00
CA ALA A 435 55.07 -25.16 7.04
C ALA A 435 54.43 -26.42 6.41
N LEU A 436 53.13 -26.63 6.58
CA LEU A 436 52.39 -27.72 5.95
C LEU A 436 52.35 -27.58 4.42
N LYS A 437 52.15 -26.36 3.90
CA LYS A 437 52.19 -26.08 2.46
C LYS A 437 53.57 -26.30 1.86
N GLU A 438 54.63 -25.92 2.58
CA GLU A 438 56.01 -26.16 2.17
C GLU A 438 56.39 -27.64 2.18
N ARG A 439 55.82 -28.42 3.13
CA ARG A 439 56.10 -29.86 3.27
C ARG A 439 55.39 -30.73 2.24
N TYR A 440 54.23 -30.30 1.72
CA TYR A 440 53.42 -31.08 0.80
C TYR A 440 52.95 -30.29 -0.44
N PRO A 441 53.82 -29.62 -1.21
CA PRO A 441 53.43 -28.64 -2.24
C PRO A 441 52.47 -29.19 -3.30
N ASP A 442 52.62 -30.47 -3.68
CA ASP A 442 51.85 -31.10 -4.76
C ASP A 442 50.66 -31.96 -4.28
N ASP A 443 50.54 -32.24 -2.97
CA ASP A 443 49.50 -33.11 -2.40
C ASP A 443 48.43 -32.29 -1.67
N LYS A 444 47.51 -31.71 -2.45
CA LYS A 444 46.39 -30.91 -1.93
C LYS A 444 45.45 -31.70 -1.00
N VAL A 445 45.33 -33.01 -1.20
CA VAL A 445 44.45 -33.86 -0.39
C VAL A 445 45.03 -34.02 1.01
N LYS A 446 46.33 -34.31 1.10
CA LYS A 446 47.04 -34.44 2.37
C LYS A 446 47.17 -33.11 3.10
N GLN A 447 47.40 -32.01 2.38
CA GLN A 447 47.33 -30.66 2.98
C GLN A 447 45.96 -30.38 3.61
N GLN A 448 44.86 -30.72 2.94
CA GLN A 448 43.51 -30.49 3.51
C GLN A 448 43.24 -31.36 4.74
N GLN A 449 43.70 -32.62 4.74
CA GLN A 449 43.55 -33.53 5.89
C GLN A 449 44.30 -33.01 7.12
N GLU A 450 45.59 -32.71 6.97
CA GLU A 450 46.45 -32.22 8.05
C GLU A 450 45.99 -30.84 8.55
N MET A 451 45.54 -29.95 7.66
CA MET A 451 44.94 -28.67 8.04
C MET A 451 43.70 -28.86 8.93
N MET A 452 42.84 -29.81 8.59
CA MET A 452 41.66 -30.13 9.40
C MET A 452 42.03 -30.76 10.74
N GLU A 453 43.10 -31.57 10.80
CA GLU A 453 43.62 -32.11 12.06
C GLU A 453 44.16 -31.01 12.97
N ILE A 454 44.93 -30.06 12.43
CA ILE A 454 45.42 -28.89 13.16
C ILE A 454 44.24 -28.08 13.72
N TYR A 455 43.22 -27.80 12.91
CA TYR A 455 42.01 -27.11 13.38
C TYR A 455 41.26 -27.87 14.47
N LYS A 456 41.15 -29.20 14.34
CA LYS A 456 40.48 -30.05 15.34
C LYS A 456 41.27 -30.10 16.65
N LYS A 457 42.60 -30.20 16.59
CA LYS A 457 43.50 -30.24 17.74
C LYS A 457 43.47 -28.94 18.53
N GLU A 458 43.49 -27.80 17.84
CA GLU A 458 43.48 -26.47 18.45
C GLU A 458 42.06 -25.97 18.80
N LYS A 459 41.03 -26.78 18.48
CA LYS A 459 39.60 -26.48 18.64
C LYS A 459 39.21 -25.16 17.97
N ILE A 460 39.72 -24.95 16.76
CA ILE A 460 39.43 -23.78 15.94
C ILE A 460 38.17 -24.08 15.13
N ASN A 461 37.18 -23.19 15.20
CA ASN A 461 36.02 -23.25 14.31
C ASN A 461 36.24 -22.27 13.15
N PRO A 462 36.54 -22.75 11.93
CA PRO A 462 36.80 -21.89 10.77
C PRO A 462 35.56 -21.11 10.29
N ILE A 463 34.36 -21.45 10.77
CA ILE A 463 33.10 -20.76 10.45
C ILE A 463 32.75 -19.68 11.49
N ALA A 464 33.45 -19.63 12.62
CA ALA A 464 33.13 -18.70 13.72
C ALA A 464 33.71 -17.28 13.54
N GLY A 465 34.43 -17.03 12.45
CA GLY A 465 35.05 -15.74 12.11
C GLY A 465 34.09 -14.75 11.47
#